data_AF-A0AAD3ND14-F1
#
_entry.id   AF-A0AAD3ND14-F1
#
_cell.length_a   1.000
_cell.length_b   1.000
_cell.length_c   1.000
_cell.angle_alpha   90.00
_cell.angle_beta   90.00
_cell.angle_gamma   90.00
#
_symmetry.space_group_name_H-M   'P 1'
#
loop_
_entity.id
_entity.type
_entity.pdbx_description
1 polymer ?
#
loop_
_entity_poly.entity_id
_entity_poly.type
_entity_poly.pdbx_seq_one_letter_code
_entity_poly.pdbx_strand_id
1 'polypeptide(L)'
;MNPYQLNAYAMALKAVGEIIQDYDSDKMFPALGFGAKLPPDGRVSHEFPLNGNMENPYCNGIEGILEAYHQSLKTVQLYGPTNFAPVVNHVARYAAAVQDGSQYFVLLIITDGVISDMAQTKEAIVNGAKLPMSIIIVGVGQAEFD
;
A
#
# COMPACT_ATOMS: atom_id res chain seq x y z
N MET A 1 -4.80 23.43 -8.93
CA MET A 1 -4.14 22.65 -7.85
C MET A 1 -2.75 23.23 -7.67
N ASN A 2 -2.34 23.53 -6.44
CA ASN A 2 -0.98 24.01 -6.17
C ASN A 2 0.02 22.85 -6.41
N PRO A 3 0.95 22.95 -7.36
CA PRO A 3 1.89 21.87 -7.67
C PRO A 3 2.86 21.53 -6.53
N TYR A 4 2.92 22.36 -5.48
CA TYR A 4 3.76 22.16 -4.30
C TYR A 4 3.02 21.66 -3.06
N GLN A 5 1.69 21.55 -3.12
CA GLN A 5 0.91 21.09 -1.97
C GLN A 5 0.69 19.59 -2.09
N LEU A 6 1.28 18.82 -1.17
CA LEU A 6 1.05 17.39 -1.06
C LEU A 6 -0.46 17.13 -0.89
N ASN A 7 -0.99 16.20 -1.67
CA ASN A 7 -2.35 15.72 -1.45
C ASN A 7 -2.41 14.87 -0.16
N ALA A 8 -3.61 14.52 0.30
CA ALA A 8 -3.77 13.80 1.57
C ALA A 8 -3.04 12.44 1.58
N TYR A 9 -3.00 11.74 0.44
CA TYR A 9 -2.24 10.50 0.29
C TYR A 9 -0.74 10.71 0.49
N ALA A 10 -0.16 11.70 -0.19
CA ALA A 10 1.26 12.03 -0.10
C ALA A 10 1.64 12.56 1.30
N MET A 11 0.77 13.33 1.95
CA MET A 11 0.97 13.76 3.34
C MET A 11 0.97 12.59 4.31
N ALA A 12 0.00 11.67 4.20
CA ALA A 12 -0.08 10.49 5.05
C ALA A 12 1.14 9.57 4.85
N LEU A 13 1.52 9.34 3.59
CA LEU A 13 2.71 8.56 3.24
C LEU A 13 3.97 9.17 3.85
N LYS A 14 4.13 10.49 3.73
CA LYS A 14 5.29 11.20 4.27
C LYS A 14 5.31 11.15 5.80
N ALA A 15 4.19 11.47 6.45
CA ALA A 15 4.10 11.51 7.91
C ALA A 15 4.40 10.16 8.58
N VAL A 16 3.90 9.06 8.01
CA VAL A 16 4.16 7.72 8.54
C VAL A 16 5.53 7.20 8.08
N GLY A 17 5.82 7.33 6.79
CA GLY A 17 7.02 6.82 6.17
C GLY A 17 8.30 7.45 6.70
N GLU A 18 8.29 8.75 6.99
CA GLU A 18 9.47 9.46 7.52
C GLU A 18 9.94 8.89 8.86
N ILE A 19 9.01 8.34 9.65
CA ILE A 19 9.29 7.72 10.94
C ILE A 19 9.71 6.26 10.75
N ILE A 20 8.98 5.50 9.93
CA ILE A 20 9.20 4.06 9.78
C ILE A 20 10.50 3.76 9.02
N GLN A 21 10.91 4.62 8.08
CA GLN A 21 12.09 4.35 7.25
C GLN A 21 13.41 4.26 8.02
N ASP A 22 13.47 4.78 9.25
CA ASP A 22 14.66 4.71 10.09
C ASP A 22 14.83 3.34 10.78
N TYR A 23 13.78 2.50 10.75
CA TYR A 23 13.81 1.12 11.24
C TYR A 23 14.14 0.10 10.16
N ASP A 24 14.23 0.52 8.90
CA ASP A 24 14.64 -0.30 7.78
C ASP A 24 16.10 0.03 7.39
N SER A 25 16.95 -1.00 7.34
CA SER A 25 18.39 -0.81 7.09
C SER A 25 18.72 -0.47 5.65
N ASP A 26 17.98 -1.02 4.68
CA ASP A 26 18.25 -0.80 3.25
C ASP A 26 17.37 0.30 2.65
N LYS A 27 16.29 0.66 3.35
CA LYS A 27 15.31 1.68 2.97
C LYS A 27 14.65 1.38 1.63
N MET A 28 14.56 0.10 1.25
CA MET A 28 13.89 -0.36 0.05
C MET A 28 12.49 -0.83 0.41
N PHE A 29 11.49 -0.09 -0.05
CA PHE A 29 10.10 -0.36 0.31
C PHE A 29 9.29 -0.85 -0.88
N PRO A 30 8.65 -2.02 -0.82
CA PRO A 30 7.70 -2.43 -1.85
C PRO A 30 6.48 -1.51 -1.83
N ALA A 31 6.18 -0.89 -2.96
CA ALA A 31 5.08 0.07 -3.07
C ALA A 31 4.03 -0.41 -4.07
N LEU A 32 2.83 -0.69 -3.57
CA LEU A 32 1.74 -1.27 -4.34
C LEU A 32 0.52 -0.35 -4.38
N GLY A 33 -0.14 -0.28 -5.53
CA GLY A 33 -1.47 0.29 -5.71
C GLY A 33 -2.53 -0.81 -5.85
N PHE A 34 -3.78 -0.46 -5.58
CA PHE A 34 -4.94 -1.33 -5.76
C PHE A 34 -6.15 -0.50 -6.18
N GLY A 35 -7.10 -1.11 -6.89
CA GLY A 35 -8.30 -0.39 -7.34
C GLY A 35 -8.00 0.54 -8.51
N ALA A 36 -7.34 0.03 -9.55
CA ALA A 36 -7.13 0.81 -10.76
C ALA A 36 -7.23 -0.07 -12.00
N LYS A 37 -7.65 0.53 -13.11
CA LYS A 37 -7.52 -0.06 -14.44
C LYS A 37 -6.15 0.29 -14.99
N LEU A 38 -5.39 -0.74 -15.34
CA LEU A 38 -4.04 -0.59 -15.87
C LEU A 38 -4.08 -0.49 -17.40
N PRO A 39 -3.24 0.38 -18.01
CA PRO A 39 -3.03 0.35 -19.45
C PRO A 39 -2.26 -0.92 -19.88
N PRO A 40 -2.35 -1.34 -21.16
CA PRO A 40 -3.15 -0.72 -22.23
C PRO A 40 -4.59 -1.27 -22.32
N ASP A 41 -4.89 -2.39 -21.66
CA ASP A 41 -6.13 -3.14 -21.84
C ASP A 41 -7.26 -2.72 -20.87
N GLY A 42 -6.96 -1.83 -19.92
CA GLY A 42 -7.94 -1.33 -18.96
C GLY A 42 -8.40 -2.39 -17.96
N ARG A 43 -7.59 -3.44 -17.75
CA ARG A 43 -7.91 -4.49 -16.76
C ARG A 43 -7.86 -3.93 -15.36
N VAL A 44 -8.88 -4.25 -14.57
CA VAL A 44 -8.92 -3.92 -13.15
C VAL A 44 -7.86 -4.74 -12.43
N SER A 45 -6.98 -4.05 -11.73
CA SER A 45 -6.01 -4.64 -10.82
C SER A 45 -6.31 -4.24 -9.38
N HIS A 46 -6.27 -5.25 -8.51
CA HIS A 46 -6.35 -5.09 -7.06
C HIS A 46 -4.97 -5.12 -6.40
N GLU A 47 -3.90 -5.20 -7.19
CA GLU A 47 -2.53 -5.14 -6.73
C GLU A 47 -1.60 -4.90 -7.92
N PHE A 48 -0.85 -3.80 -7.90
CA PHE A 48 0.15 -3.52 -8.94
C PHE A 48 1.30 -2.67 -8.39
N PRO A 49 2.53 -2.83 -8.90
CA PRO A 49 3.67 -2.03 -8.47
C PRO A 49 3.51 -0.57 -8.89
N LEU A 50 3.65 0.37 -7.96
CA LEU A 50 3.56 1.81 -8.27
C LEU A 50 4.69 2.26 -9.20
N ASN A 51 5.87 1.65 -9.09
CA ASN A 51 7.02 1.94 -9.95
C ASN A 51 6.90 1.30 -11.36
N GLY A 52 5.82 0.56 -11.64
CA GLY A 52 5.58 -0.09 -12.93
C GLY A 52 6.40 -1.36 -13.19
N ASN A 53 7.25 -1.79 -12.26
CA ASN A 53 8.08 -2.99 -12.41
C ASN A 53 7.46 -4.18 -11.67
N MET A 54 6.90 -5.13 -12.44
CA MET A 54 6.26 -6.34 -11.90
C MET A 54 7.24 -7.32 -11.24
N GLU A 55 8.52 -7.27 -11.62
CA GLU A 55 9.54 -8.15 -11.04
C GLU A 55 10.14 -7.55 -9.76
N ASN A 56 10.10 -6.22 -9.61
CA ASN A 56 10.67 -5.52 -8.48
C ASN A 56 9.83 -4.30 -8.07
N PRO A 57 8.90 -4.44 -7.11
CA PRO A 57 8.05 -3.34 -6.65
C PRO A 57 8.76 -2.37 -5.69
N TYR A 58 10.06 -2.56 -5.40
CA TYR A 58 10.76 -1.81 -4.38
C TYR A 58 11.14 -0.40 -4.86
N CYS A 59 10.92 0.57 -3.99
CA CYS A 59 11.25 1.99 -4.17
C CYS A 59 12.30 2.40 -3.14
N ASN A 60 13.24 3.26 -3.53
CA ASN A 60 14.29 3.76 -2.66
C ASN A 60 13.77 4.90 -1.77
N GLY A 61 13.54 4.59 -0.49
CA GLY A 61 13.05 5.53 0.50
C GLY A 61 11.64 6.06 0.21
N ILE A 62 11.16 6.92 1.11
CA ILE A 62 9.83 7.54 0.99
C ILE A 62 9.72 8.45 -0.23
N GLU A 63 10.79 9.17 -0.57
CA GLU A 63 10.84 10.01 -1.77
C GLU A 63 10.68 9.16 -3.06
N GLY A 64 11.27 7.96 -3.11
CA GLY A 64 11.07 7.03 -4.22
C GLY A 64 9.63 6.53 -4.33
N ILE A 65 8.96 6.28 -3.19
CA ILE A 65 7.53 5.91 -3.19
C ILE A 65 6.68 7.08 -3.68
N LEU A 66 6.95 8.32 -3.23
CA LEU A 66 6.23 9.52 -3.67
C LEU A 66 6.37 9.75 -5.17
N GLU A 67 7.57 9.57 -5.71
CA GLU A 67 7.81 9.65 -7.15
C GLU A 67 7.02 8.59 -7.90
N ALA A 68 7.10 7.33 -7.49
CA ALA A 68 6.35 6.22 -8.09
C ALA A 68 4.83 6.45 -8.02
N TYR A 69 4.32 6.95 -6.90
CA TYR A 69 2.92 7.33 -6.73
C TYR A 69 2.49 8.41 -7.73
N HIS A 70 3.26 9.49 -7.87
CA HIS A 70 2.96 10.57 -8.81
C HIS A 70 3.05 10.14 -10.28
N GLN A 71 3.95 9.22 -10.61
CA GLN A 71 4.04 8.63 -11.94
C GLN A 71 2.85 7.72 -12.22
N SER A 72 2.52 6.82 -11.29
CA SER A 72 1.40 5.88 -11.40
C SER A 72 0.06 6.58 -11.60
N LEU A 73 -0.21 7.66 -10.85
CA LEU A 73 -1.45 8.44 -11.00
C LEU A 73 -1.65 9.05 -12.40
N LYS A 74 -0.59 9.24 -13.18
CA LYS A 74 -0.70 9.77 -14.54
C LYS A 74 -1.04 8.69 -15.57
N THR A 75 -0.83 7.42 -15.23
CA THR A 75 -0.92 6.30 -16.18
C THR A 75 -2.11 5.39 -15.91
N VAL A 76 -2.50 5.23 -14.64
CA VAL A 76 -3.62 4.37 -14.26
C VAL A 76 -4.95 5.13 -14.26
N GLN A 77 -6.04 4.42 -14.53
CA GLN A 77 -7.38 4.96 -14.34
C GLN A 77 -7.93 4.45 -13.00
N LEU A 78 -8.18 5.35 -12.05
CA LEU A 78 -8.74 5.02 -10.74
C LEU A 78 -10.08 4.29 -10.88
N TYR A 79 -10.28 3.20 -10.13
CA TYR A 79 -11.43 2.33 -10.25
C TYR A 79 -11.75 1.60 -8.92
N GLY A 80 -12.92 0.98 -8.81
CA GLY A 80 -13.30 0.15 -7.66
C GLY A 80 -13.44 -1.33 -8.02
N PRO A 81 -13.69 -2.23 -7.07
CA PRO A 81 -13.88 -2.01 -5.63
C PRO A 81 -12.58 -1.79 -4.83
N THR A 82 -12.75 -1.27 -3.61
CA THR A 82 -11.70 -1.07 -2.61
C THR A 82 -11.52 -2.35 -1.79
N ASN A 83 -10.66 -3.25 -2.25
CA ASN A 83 -10.44 -4.56 -1.64
C ASN A 83 -9.09 -4.61 -0.91
N PHE A 84 -9.07 -4.87 0.40
CA PHE A 84 -7.83 -4.94 1.20
C PHE A 84 -7.32 -6.36 1.39
N ALA A 85 -8.17 -7.38 1.31
CA ALA A 85 -7.77 -8.76 1.55
C ALA A 85 -6.61 -9.21 0.64
N PRO A 86 -6.50 -8.82 -0.65
CA PRO A 86 -5.37 -9.19 -1.49
C PRO A 86 -4.02 -8.71 -0.94
N VAL A 87 -3.91 -7.43 -0.60
CA VAL A 87 -2.65 -6.82 -0.11
C VAL A 87 -2.29 -7.30 1.31
N VAL A 88 -3.28 -7.51 2.17
CA VAL A 88 -3.05 -8.08 3.52
C VAL A 88 -2.51 -9.51 3.41
N ASN A 89 -3.15 -10.34 2.59
CA ASN A 89 -2.68 -11.71 2.35
C ASN A 89 -1.31 -11.73 1.65
N HIS A 90 -1.02 -10.76 0.80
CA HIS A 90 0.30 -10.61 0.20
C HIS A 90 1.35 -10.47 1.29
N VAL A 91 1.28 -9.45 2.14
CA VAL A 91 2.28 -9.23 3.19
C VAL A 91 2.32 -10.39 4.19
N ALA A 92 1.17 -10.97 4.52
CA ALA A 92 1.10 -12.15 5.38
C ALA A 92 1.94 -13.33 4.83
N ARG A 93 1.95 -13.57 3.51
CA ARG A 93 2.80 -14.63 2.93
C ARG A 93 4.29 -14.37 3.14
N TYR A 94 4.74 -13.12 3.04
CA TYR A 94 6.14 -12.76 3.30
C TYR A 94 6.48 -12.90 4.78
N ALA A 95 5.63 -12.37 5.67
CA ALA A 95 5.82 -12.49 7.10
C ALA A 95 5.81 -13.95 7.58
N ALA A 96 5.01 -14.82 6.96
CA ALA A 96 5.00 -16.25 7.25
C ALA A 96 6.30 -16.96 6.86
N ALA A 97 7.06 -16.45 5.89
CA ALA A 97 8.32 -17.02 5.45
C ALA A 97 9.51 -16.65 6.36
N VAL A 98 9.36 -15.63 7.22
CA VAL A 98 10.44 -15.11 8.07
C VAL A 98 10.01 -15.08 9.54
N GLN A 99 9.99 -16.26 10.17
CA GLN A 99 9.56 -16.42 11.57
C GLN A 99 10.72 -16.53 12.57
N ASP A 100 11.96 -16.41 12.12
CA ASP A 100 13.16 -16.46 12.97
C ASP A 100 13.42 -15.16 13.75
N GLY A 101 12.57 -14.15 13.56
CA GLY A 101 12.67 -12.85 14.22
C GLY A 101 13.65 -11.88 13.54
N SER A 102 14.21 -12.25 12.38
CA SER A 102 15.13 -11.39 11.64
C SER A 102 14.45 -10.21 10.94
N GLN A 103 13.15 -10.32 10.65
CA GLN A 103 12.38 -9.27 9.98
C GLN A 103 11.00 -9.11 10.63
N TYR A 104 10.49 -7.89 10.58
CA TYR A 104 9.14 -7.53 11.00
C TYR A 104 8.54 -6.59 9.94
N PHE A 105 7.33 -6.89 9.49
CA PHE A 105 6.71 -6.20 8.36
C PHE A 105 5.68 -5.18 8.84
N VAL A 106 5.69 -3.97 8.29
CA VAL A 106 4.63 -2.98 8.53
C VAL A 106 3.93 -2.67 7.22
N LEU A 107 2.66 -3.07 7.11
CA LEU A 107 1.80 -2.75 5.97
C LEU A 107 1.06 -1.44 6.24
N LEU A 108 1.40 -0.38 5.52
CA LEU A 108 0.65 0.87 5.49
C LEU A 108 -0.35 0.87 4.33
N ILE A 109 -1.64 0.97 4.65
CA ILE A 109 -2.73 1.12 3.67
C ILE A 109 -3.30 2.54 3.79
N ILE A 110 -3.34 3.27 2.68
CA ILE A 110 -3.96 4.60 2.62
C ILE A 110 -5.17 4.51 1.69
N THR A 111 -6.31 5.02 2.13
CA THR A 111 -7.59 4.88 1.42
C THR A 111 -8.50 6.08 1.65
N ASP A 112 -9.35 6.42 0.68
CA ASP A 112 -10.38 7.46 0.80
C ASP A 112 -11.81 6.92 0.77
N GLY A 113 -11.99 5.60 0.95
CA GLY A 113 -13.30 4.97 0.84
C GLY A 113 -13.45 3.72 1.70
N VAL A 114 -14.69 3.22 1.72
CA VAL A 114 -15.09 2.06 2.53
C VAL A 114 -14.57 0.75 1.91
N ILE A 115 -14.14 -0.16 2.77
CA ILE A 115 -13.68 -1.50 2.38
C ILE A 115 -14.85 -2.29 1.79
N SER A 116 -14.69 -2.74 0.54
CA SER A 116 -15.70 -3.50 -0.19
C SER A 116 -15.69 -5.00 0.17
N ASP A 117 -14.56 -5.54 0.59
CA ASP A 117 -14.34 -6.94 0.95
C ASP A 117 -14.15 -7.16 2.46
N MET A 118 -15.00 -6.51 3.28
CA MET A 118 -14.85 -6.46 4.73
C MET A 118 -14.72 -7.85 5.39
N ALA A 119 -15.50 -8.84 4.93
CA ALA A 119 -15.46 -10.19 5.49
C ALA A 119 -14.09 -10.88 5.22
N GLN A 120 -13.61 -10.79 3.99
CA GLN A 120 -12.33 -11.34 3.56
C GLN A 120 -11.16 -10.62 4.21
N THR A 121 -11.27 -9.29 4.36
CA THR A 121 -10.26 -8.47 5.04
C THR A 121 -10.15 -8.86 6.52
N LYS A 122 -11.27 -9.08 7.22
CA LYS A 122 -11.28 -9.60 8.60
C LYS A 122 -10.58 -10.96 8.69
N GLU A 123 -10.89 -11.88 7.79
CA GLU A 123 -10.25 -13.19 7.75
C GLU A 123 -8.73 -13.08 7.51
N ALA A 124 -8.30 -12.25 6.56
CA ALA A 124 -6.89 -12.01 6.27
C ALA A 124 -6.14 -11.43 7.49
N ILE A 125 -6.74 -10.49 8.21
CA ILE A 125 -6.18 -9.92 9.44
C ILE A 125 -6.06 -10.98 10.54
N VAL A 126 -7.12 -11.79 10.76
CA VAL A 126 -7.10 -12.86 11.77
C VAL A 126 -6.00 -13.89 11.46
N ASN A 127 -5.85 -14.26 10.19
CA ASN A 127 -4.80 -15.18 9.75
C ASN A 127 -3.40 -14.58 9.92
N GLY A 128 -3.24 -13.28 9.66
CA GLY A 128 -1.98 -12.54 9.83
C GLY A 128 -1.60 -12.24 11.28
N ALA A 129 -2.54 -12.31 12.24
CA ALA A 129 -2.34 -11.84 13.61
C ALA A 129 -1.24 -12.57 14.40
N LYS A 130 -0.82 -13.77 13.95
CA LYS A 130 0.27 -14.55 14.56
C LYS A 130 1.62 -14.36 13.87
N LEU A 131 1.65 -13.62 12.76
CA LEU A 131 2.84 -13.39 11.96
C LEU A 131 3.58 -12.13 12.43
N PRO A 132 4.88 -11.99 12.13
CA PRO A 132 5.65 -10.78 12.47
C PRO A 132 5.27 -9.62 11.54
N MET A 133 4.03 -9.17 11.63
CA MET A 133 3.53 -8.03 10.87
C MET A 133 2.56 -7.14 11.66
N SER A 134 2.55 -5.87 11.32
CA SER A 134 1.55 -4.88 11.73
C SER A 134 0.85 -4.28 10.51
N ILE A 135 -0.40 -3.85 10.68
CA ILE A 135 -1.18 -3.17 9.64
C ILE A 135 -1.59 -1.81 10.18
N ILE A 136 -1.28 -0.75 9.43
CA ILE A 136 -1.69 0.62 9.70
C ILE A 136 -2.62 1.04 8.56
N ILE A 137 -3.85 1.41 8.87
CA ILE A 137 -4.83 1.90 7.88
C ILE A 137 -5.07 3.38 8.14
N VAL A 138 -4.80 4.21 7.14
CA VAL A 138 -5.01 5.66 7.18
C VAL A 138 -6.13 6.03 6.21
N GLY A 139 -7.27 6.41 6.76
CA GLY A 139 -8.37 7.03 6.03
C GLY A 139 -8.03 8.48 5.69
N VAL A 140 -8.19 8.88 4.43
CA VAL A 140 -8.03 10.26 3.96
C VAL A 140 -9.30 10.75 3.27
N GLY A 141 -9.49 12.06 3.19
CA GLY A 141 -10.68 12.64 2.55
C GLY A 141 -11.89 12.73 3.48
N GLN A 142 -13.09 12.68 2.90
CA GLN A 142 -14.36 12.96 3.59
C GLN A 142 -15.28 11.73 3.71
N ALA A 143 -14.76 10.52 3.44
CA ALA A 143 -15.55 9.31 3.63
C ALA A 143 -15.84 9.08 5.13
N GLU A 144 -16.96 8.41 5.40
CA GLU A 144 -17.28 7.90 6.74
C GLU A 144 -16.52 6.60 6.97
N PHE A 145 -15.75 6.56 8.06
CA PHE A 145 -14.90 5.42 8.45
C PHE A 145 -15.41 4.72 9.73
N ASP A 146 -16.68 4.94 10.08
CA ASP A 146 -17.35 4.37 11.25
C ASP A 146 -17.74 2.89 11.06
#